data_AF-A0A917ZAI8-F1
#
_entry.id   AF-A0A917ZAI8-F1
#
_cell.length_a   1.000
_cell.length_b   1.000
_cell.length_c   1.000
_cell.angle_alpha   90.00
_cell.angle_beta   90.00
_cell.angle_gamma   90.00
#
_symmetry.space_group_name_H-M   'P 1'
#
loop_
_entity.id
_entity.type
_entity.pdbx_description
1 polymer ?
#
loop_
_entity_poly.entity_id
_entity_poly.type
_entity_poly.pdbx_seq_one_letter_code
_entity_poly.pdbx_strand_id
1 'polypeptide(L)'
;MNRYLKVKSARAWWLGVLLALICLTPLRAAEPLPSWNDGAPKQAIIDFVAKVTAEGSADFVPQAERIAVFDNDGTLWSEQPMYFQAFFVLDRIKAMAPEHPEWETTEPYASVLKGDMSKVMEGGQAALVELVMTTHAGMTPDEFRRIVLDWVATARHPKTGRPFTRMVFQPMLELLEYLRANGFKTFIVSGGGIEFMRAWVQDVYGIPPEQVVGSSIRTKFEMRDGKPVLVRLPELNFYDDKEGKPVGINLHIGRRPIAAFGNSDGDHQMLQWTMAGDGPRFALLVHHTDAEREWAYDRDSHIGQLDKALDEARASGWSVVDMASDWGQIYPQ
;
A
#
# COMPACT_ATOMS: atom_id res chain seq x y z
N MET A 1 -68.24 -71.46 31.71
CA MET A 1 -67.33 -71.93 30.64
C MET A 1 -66.44 -70.77 30.22
N ASN A 2 -65.13 -71.02 30.15
CA ASN A 2 -64.04 -70.11 30.51
C ASN A 2 -64.01 -68.69 29.91
N ARG A 3 -63.74 -67.74 30.83
CA ARG A 3 -63.46 -66.31 30.63
C ARG A 3 -61.98 -66.03 30.97
N TYR A 4 -61.34 -65.21 30.14
CA TYR A 4 -60.51 -64.02 30.45
C TYR A 4 -59.57 -63.93 31.68
N LEU A 5 -58.40 -63.31 31.39
CA LEU A 5 -57.69 -62.22 32.14
C LEU A 5 -56.45 -62.50 33.02
N LYS A 6 -55.46 -61.60 32.80
CA LYS A 6 -54.44 -60.98 33.70
C LYS A 6 -53.17 -61.78 34.03
N VAL A 7 -51.95 -61.36 33.62
CA VAL A 7 -51.11 -60.15 33.89
C VAL A 7 -50.23 -60.29 35.15
N LYS A 8 -48.98 -59.77 35.03
CA LYS A 8 -47.93 -59.41 36.04
C LYS A 8 -46.74 -60.41 36.08
N SER A 9 -45.46 -60.03 36.19
CA SER A 9 -44.72 -58.76 36.37
C SER A 9 -43.20 -59.07 36.36
N ALA A 10 -42.35 -58.30 35.66
CA ALA A 10 -41.40 -57.28 36.20
C ALA A 10 -39.91 -57.68 36.29
N ARG A 11 -39.06 -56.63 36.14
CA ARG A 11 -37.58 -56.48 36.29
C ARG A 11 -36.79 -56.56 34.98
N ALA A 12 -35.82 -55.68 34.68
CA ALA A 12 -35.39 -54.41 35.26
C ALA A 12 -34.57 -53.66 34.19
N TRP A 13 -34.67 -52.34 34.20
CA TRP A 13 -33.89 -51.40 33.39
C TRP A 13 -32.41 -51.44 33.76
N TRP A 14 -31.50 -51.23 32.80
CA TRP A 14 -30.25 -50.44 32.88
C TRP A 14 -29.49 -50.68 31.56
N LEU A 15 -29.41 -49.70 30.67
CA LEU A 15 -28.20 -49.47 29.87
C LEU A 15 -28.14 -48.00 29.48
N GLY A 16 -27.06 -47.35 29.93
CA GLY A 16 -26.92 -45.90 30.00
C GLY A 16 -26.81 -45.21 28.65
N VAL A 17 -27.49 -44.07 28.53
CA VAL A 17 -27.22 -43.06 27.51
C VAL A 17 -26.03 -42.24 28.02
N LEU A 18 -24.86 -42.46 27.42
CA LEU A 18 -23.70 -41.59 27.60
C LEU A 18 -23.97 -40.31 26.77
N LEU A 19 -24.39 -39.23 27.42
CA LEU A 19 -24.40 -37.90 26.81
C LEU A 19 -22.94 -37.44 26.66
N ALA A 20 -22.39 -37.54 25.46
CA ALA A 20 -21.19 -36.80 25.09
C ALA A 20 -21.57 -35.32 24.97
N LEU A 21 -21.30 -34.52 26.00
CA LEU A 21 -21.26 -33.07 25.86
C LEU A 21 -20.08 -32.74 24.93
N ILE A 22 -20.38 -32.52 23.65
CA ILE A 22 -19.46 -31.84 22.75
C ILE A 22 -19.44 -30.39 23.21
N CYS A 23 -18.38 -30.02 23.96
CA CYS A 23 -18.03 -28.62 24.16
C CYS A 23 -17.66 -28.03 22.79
N LEU A 24 -18.65 -27.48 22.08
CA LEU A 24 -18.43 -26.54 21.00
C LEU A 24 -17.78 -25.29 21.64
N THR A 25 -16.46 -25.26 21.70
CA THR A 25 -15.75 -23.99 21.88
C THR A 25 -16.10 -23.15 20.66
N PRO A 26 -16.78 -21.99 20.80
CA PRO A 26 -16.98 -21.11 19.66
C PRO A 26 -15.58 -20.77 19.14
N LEU A 27 -15.35 -21.05 17.85
CA LEU A 27 -14.17 -20.55 17.15
C LEU A 27 -14.30 -19.02 17.22
N ARG A 28 -13.59 -18.40 18.17
CA ARG A 28 -13.57 -16.95 18.28
C ARG A 28 -12.89 -16.48 17.00
N ALA A 29 -13.66 -15.84 16.11
CA ALA A 29 -13.08 -15.23 14.92
C ALA A 29 -11.90 -14.36 15.38
N ALA A 30 -10.76 -14.51 14.71
CA ALA A 30 -9.60 -13.67 15.00
C ALA A 30 -10.04 -12.20 14.92
N GLU A 31 -9.63 -11.41 15.91
CA GLU A 31 -9.99 -10.01 15.96
C GLU A 31 -9.42 -9.30 14.73
N PRO A 32 -10.24 -8.56 13.95
CA PRO A 32 -9.73 -7.86 12.78
C PRO A 32 -8.75 -6.77 13.22
N LEU A 33 -7.70 -6.56 12.41
CA LEU A 33 -6.72 -5.48 12.59
C LEU A 33 -5.96 -5.56 13.95
N PRO A 34 -5.26 -6.66 14.25
CA PRO A 34 -4.66 -6.90 15.57
C PRO A 34 -3.54 -5.93 15.97
N SER A 35 -2.84 -5.32 15.01
CA SER A 35 -1.81 -4.30 15.29
C SER A 35 -2.38 -2.89 15.39
N TRP A 36 -3.69 -2.72 15.21
CA TRP A 36 -4.40 -1.47 15.46
C TRP A 36 -4.91 -1.48 16.90
N ASN A 37 -4.49 -0.49 17.68
CA ASN A 37 -5.03 -0.26 19.01
C ASN A 37 -6.51 0.14 18.91
N ASP A 38 -7.28 -0.15 19.96
CA ASP A 38 -8.68 0.25 20.01
C ASP A 38 -8.79 1.78 20.04
N GLY A 39 -9.51 2.33 19.06
CA GLY A 39 -9.60 3.77 18.85
C GLY A 39 -10.52 4.12 17.69
N ALA A 40 -10.74 5.41 17.49
CA ALA A 40 -11.64 5.92 16.48
C ALA A 40 -11.26 5.45 15.05
N PRO A 41 -9.98 5.44 14.62
CA PRO A 41 -9.63 5.00 13.27
C PRO A 41 -9.93 3.52 13.01
N LYS A 42 -9.56 2.61 13.94
CA LYS A 42 -9.85 1.16 13.83
C LYS A 42 -11.36 0.93 13.72
N GLN A 43 -12.15 1.59 14.57
CA GLN A 43 -13.61 1.46 14.56
C GLN A 43 -14.21 2.00 13.26
N ALA A 44 -13.74 3.15 12.76
CA ALA A 44 -14.25 3.75 11.52
C ALA A 44 -14.01 2.86 10.29
N ILE A 45 -12.86 2.16 10.22
CA ILE A 45 -12.58 1.17 9.19
C ILE A 45 -13.58 0.01 9.26
N ILE A 46 -13.74 -0.58 10.45
CA ILE A 46 -14.62 -1.75 10.66
C ILE A 46 -16.08 -1.38 10.34
N ASP A 47 -16.55 -0.24 10.82
CA ASP A 47 -17.91 0.25 10.61
C ASP A 47 -18.18 0.51 9.13
N PHE A 48 -17.24 1.16 8.42
CA PHE A 48 -17.37 1.41 6.99
C PHE A 48 -17.46 0.11 6.21
N VAL A 49 -16.55 -0.84 6.47
CA VAL A 49 -16.54 -2.14 5.78
C VAL A 49 -17.85 -2.89 6.07
N ALA A 50 -18.26 -3.02 7.33
CA ALA A 50 -19.51 -3.68 7.69
C ALA A 50 -20.72 -3.03 6.98
N LYS A 51 -20.77 -1.70 6.92
CA LYS A 51 -21.86 -0.94 6.29
C LYS A 51 -22.00 -1.24 4.79
N VAL A 52 -20.88 -1.31 4.06
CA VAL A 52 -20.89 -1.49 2.59
C VAL A 52 -20.86 -2.96 2.14
N THR A 53 -20.61 -3.91 3.05
CA THR A 53 -20.58 -5.35 2.72
C THR A 53 -21.75 -6.15 3.28
N ALA A 54 -22.50 -5.64 4.26
CA ALA A 54 -23.65 -6.33 4.83
C ALA A 54 -24.79 -6.50 3.82
N GLU A 55 -25.15 -7.76 3.52
CA GLU A 55 -26.28 -8.07 2.65
C GLU A 55 -27.58 -7.47 3.22
N GLY A 56 -28.36 -6.80 2.35
CA GLY A 56 -29.59 -6.12 2.75
C GLY A 56 -29.39 -4.72 3.37
N SER A 57 -28.15 -4.28 3.56
CA SER A 57 -27.85 -2.87 3.88
C SER A 57 -28.33 -1.95 2.75
N ALA A 58 -28.95 -0.82 3.10
CA ALA A 58 -29.28 0.22 2.12
C ALA A 58 -28.03 0.82 1.46
N ASP A 59 -26.88 0.64 2.10
CA ASP A 59 -25.57 1.13 1.73
C ASP A 59 -24.66 0.04 1.12
N PHE A 60 -25.23 -1.15 0.84
CA PHE A 60 -24.49 -2.26 0.26
C PHE A 60 -23.87 -1.89 -1.10
N VAL A 61 -22.58 -2.15 -1.24
CA VAL A 61 -21.85 -1.98 -2.50
C VAL A 61 -21.53 -3.36 -3.08
N PRO A 62 -21.86 -3.66 -4.36
CA PRO A 62 -21.48 -4.91 -5.01
C PRO A 62 -19.96 -5.11 -5.01
N GLN A 63 -19.50 -6.36 -4.85
CA GLN A 63 -18.06 -6.68 -4.78
C GLN A 63 -17.24 -6.11 -5.95
N ALA A 64 -17.80 -6.08 -7.16
CA ALA A 64 -17.13 -5.55 -8.35
C ALA A 64 -16.81 -4.04 -8.26
N GLU A 65 -17.50 -3.31 -7.39
CA GLU A 65 -17.40 -1.85 -7.20
C GLU A 65 -16.64 -1.46 -5.93
N ARG A 66 -16.27 -2.43 -5.08
CA ARG A 66 -15.50 -2.21 -3.85
C ARG A 66 -14.03 -1.95 -4.15
N ILE A 67 -13.73 -0.75 -4.64
CA ILE A 67 -12.36 -0.32 -4.95
C ILE A 67 -11.81 0.48 -3.76
N ALA A 68 -10.66 0.06 -3.25
CA ALA A 68 -9.86 0.79 -2.27
C ALA A 68 -8.50 1.16 -2.88
N VAL A 69 -8.07 2.41 -2.74
CA VAL A 69 -6.79 2.92 -3.26
C VAL A 69 -5.88 3.38 -2.13
N PHE A 70 -4.59 3.12 -2.26
CA PHE A 70 -3.56 3.43 -1.26
C PHE A 70 -2.41 4.16 -1.95
N ASP A 71 -1.88 5.22 -1.36
CA ASP A 71 -0.48 5.58 -1.65
C ASP A 71 0.46 4.48 -1.15
N ASN A 72 1.71 4.50 -1.57
CA ASN A 72 2.76 3.61 -1.10
C ASN A 72 3.71 4.30 -0.11
N ASP A 73 4.46 5.31 -0.56
CA ASP A 73 5.40 6.06 0.27
C ASP A 73 4.68 6.77 1.42
N GLY A 74 5.12 6.58 2.66
CA GLY A 74 4.49 7.12 3.87
C GLY A 74 3.14 6.47 4.25
N THR A 75 2.49 5.75 3.35
CA THR A 75 1.19 5.12 3.61
C THR A 75 1.27 3.61 3.83
N LEU A 76 2.04 2.88 3.02
CA LEU A 76 2.24 1.42 3.16
C LEU A 76 3.64 1.07 3.69
N TRP A 77 4.61 1.98 3.52
CA TRP A 77 5.97 1.86 4.05
C TRP A 77 6.55 3.23 4.44
N SER A 78 7.64 3.23 5.19
CA SER A 78 8.37 4.48 5.51
C SER A 78 8.93 5.17 4.26
N GLU A 79 9.11 6.48 4.35
CA GLU A 79 9.62 7.32 3.25
C GLU A 79 10.74 8.29 3.69
N GLN A 80 11.11 8.28 4.97
CA GLN A 80 12.19 9.12 5.49
C GLN A 80 13.53 8.39 5.44
N PRO A 81 14.67 9.11 5.27
CA PRO A 81 14.80 10.56 5.08
C PRO A 81 14.54 11.03 3.63
N MET A 82 14.25 10.09 2.72
CA MET A 82 13.93 10.32 1.32
C MET A 82 13.18 9.10 0.77
N TYR A 83 12.31 9.31 -0.20
CA TYR A 83 11.55 8.25 -0.86
C TYR A 83 12.45 7.07 -1.26
N PHE A 84 12.02 5.84 -1.00
CA PHE A 84 12.92 4.68 -1.14
C PHE A 84 13.36 4.41 -2.58
N GLN A 85 12.54 4.79 -3.57
CA GLN A 85 12.96 4.76 -4.97
C GLN A 85 14.13 5.71 -5.26
N ALA A 86 14.24 6.82 -4.54
CA ALA A 86 15.37 7.74 -4.73
C ALA A 86 16.68 7.08 -4.26
N PHE A 87 16.69 6.26 -3.20
CA PHE A 87 17.85 5.43 -2.87
C PHE A 87 18.22 4.47 -4.00
N PHE A 88 17.23 3.82 -4.62
CA PHE A 88 17.44 2.97 -5.79
C PHE A 88 18.11 3.73 -6.95
N VAL A 89 17.64 4.94 -7.26
CA VAL A 89 18.24 5.80 -8.29
C VAL A 89 19.71 6.10 -7.97
N LEU A 90 20.01 6.53 -6.74
CA LEU A 90 21.37 6.86 -6.32
C LEU A 90 22.32 5.64 -6.42
N ASP A 91 21.88 4.47 -5.95
CA ASP A 91 22.67 3.24 -6.02
C ASP A 91 22.84 2.78 -7.46
N ARG A 92 21.82 2.94 -8.31
CA ARG A 92 21.89 2.59 -9.72
C ARG A 92 22.89 3.46 -10.48
N ILE A 93 22.94 4.77 -10.21
CA ILE A 93 23.97 5.66 -10.76
C ILE A 93 25.37 5.20 -10.35
N LYS A 94 25.59 4.91 -9.06
CA LYS A 94 26.89 4.40 -8.59
C LYS A 94 27.28 3.08 -9.27
N ALA A 95 26.31 2.18 -9.48
CA ALA A 95 26.55 0.91 -10.15
C ALA A 95 26.87 1.07 -11.65
N MET A 96 26.33 2.09 -12.32
CA MET A 96 26.59 2.41 -13.73
C MET A 96 27.86 3.24 -13.93
N ALA A 97 28.34 3.95 -12.91
CA ALA A 97 29.48 4.86 -12.99
C ALA A 97 30.76 4.28 -13.64
N PRO A 98 31.14 2.99 -13.45
CA PRO A 98 32.30 2.43 -14.14
C PRO A 98 32.22 2.44 -15.67
N GLU A 99 31.02 2.51 -16.23
CA GLU A 99 30.76 2.60 -17.68
C GLU A 99 30.63 4.07 -18.16
N HIS A 100 30.65 5.03 -17.23
CA HIS A 100 30.39 6.45 -17.46
C HIS A 100 31.45 7.34 -16.77
N PRO A 101 32.71 7.34 -17.24
CA PRO A 101 33.77 8.14 -16.63
C PRO A 101 33.48 9.65 -16.65
N GLU A 102 32.66 10.13 -17.58
CA GLU A 102 32.24 11.53 -17.66
C GLU A 102 31.39 11.98 -16.45
N TRP A 103 30.77 11.05 -15.72
CA TRP A 103 29.94 11.35 -14.55
C TRP A 103 30.75 11.84 -13.35
N GLU A 104 32.07 11.66 -13.31
CA GLU A 104 32.90 12.22 -12.24
C GLU A 104 32.87 13.75 -12.19
N THR A 105 32.61 14.38 -13.34
CA THR A 105 32.58 15.84 -13.50
C THR A 105 31.23 16.39 -13.97
N THR A 106 30.36 15.55 -14.54
CA THR A 106 29.06 15.98 -15.09
C THR A 106 27.99 15.97 -14.00
N GLU A 107 27.34 17.12 -13.76
CA GLU A 107 26.18 17.19 -12.87
C GLU A 107 24.91 16.69 -13.59
N PRO A 108 23.93 16.08 -12.86
CA PRO A 108 23.90 15.87 -11.40
C PRO A 108 24.67 14.63 -10.91
N TYR A 109 25.22 13.81 -11.82
CA TYR A 109 25.89 12.55 -11.49
C TYR A 109 27.09 12.73 -10.57
N ALA A 110 27.91 13.76 -10.81
CA ALA A 110 29.09 14.04 -10.00
C ALA A 110 28.74 14.28 -8.53
N SER A 111 27.65 15.00 -8.26
CA SER A 111 27.15 15.22 -6.89
C SER A 111 26.65 13.92 -6.26
N VAL A 112 25.96 13.07 -7.01
CA VAL A 112 25.53 11.74 -6.54
C VAL A 112 26.74 10.86 -6.15
N LEU A 113 27.77 10.81 -7.00
CA LEU A 113 28.97 10.01 -6.76
C LEU A 113 29.79 10.52 -5.58
N LYS A 114 29.78 11.84 -5.33
CA LYS A 114 30.43 12.47 -4.17
C LYS A 114 29.59 12.42 -2.89
N GLY A 115 28.33 11.97 -2.96
CA GLY A 115 27.40 11.96 -1.83
C GLY A 115 26.90 13.34 -1.42
N ASP A 116 27.00 14.34 -2.31
CA ASP A 116 26.56 15.71 -2.06
C ASP A 116 25.06 15.87 -2.39
N MET A 117 24.22 15.34 -1.51
CA MET A 117 22.77 15.37 -1.70
C MET A 117 22.20 16.78 -1.68
N SER A 118 22.80 17.71 -0.93
CA SER A 118 22.38 19.12 -0.94
C SER A 118 22.50 19.71 -2.35
N LYS A 119 23.61 19.46 -3.03
CA LYS A 119 23.83 19.92 -4.40
C LYS A 119 22.97 19.21 -5.44
N VAL A 120 22.66 17.91 -5.24
CA VAL A 120 21.65 17.23 -6.06
C VAL A 120 20.29 17.94 -5.94
N MET A 121 19.90 18.32 -4.73
CA MET A 121 18.63 19.01 -4.49
C MET A 121 18.61 20.44 -5.03
N GLU A 122 19.74 21.15 -5.07
CA GLU A 122 19.86 22.47 -5.73
C GLU A 122 19.53 22.41 -7.23
N GLY A 123 19.80 21.28 -7.89
CA GLY A 123 19.43 21.03 -9.29
C GLY A 123 17.92 20.92 -9.53
N GLY A 124 17.12 20.83 -8.45
CA GLY A 124 15.67 20.82 -8.48
C GLY A 124 15.07 19.66 -9.27
N GLN A 125 13.82 19.84 -9.71
CA GLN A 125 13.06 18.79 -10.40
C GLN A 125 13.74 18.31 -11.69
N ALA A 126 14.43 19.18 -12.43
CA ALA A 126 15.09 18.82 -13.67
C ALA A 126 16.22 17.79 -13.44
N ALA A 127 17.07 18.01 -12.43
CA ALA A 127 18.12 17.07 -12.06
C ALA A 127 17.56 15.72 -11.59
N LEU A 128 16.48 15.74 -10.79
CA LEU A 128 15.83 14.51 -10.33
C LEU A 128 15.21 13.71 -11.49
N VAL A 129 14.55 14.40 -12.44
CA VAL A 129 14.01 13.77 -13.65
C VAL A 129 15.13 13.17 -14.49
N GLU A 130 16.23 13.89 -14.68
CA GLU A 130 17.37 13.38 -15.44
C GLU A 130 17.95 12.11 -14.82
N LEU A 131 18.20 12.10 -13.50
CA LEU A 131 18.70 10.92 -12.79
C LEU A 131 17.76 9.72 -12.96
N VAL A 132 16.45 9.93 -12.79
CA VAL A 132 15.43 8.88 -12.97
C VAL A 132 15.42 8.38 -14.42
N MET A 133 15.43 9.27 -15.42
CA MET A 133 15.43 8.83 -16.82
C MET A 133 16.67 7.99 -17.15
N THR A 134 17.84 8.41 -16.69
CA THR A 134 19.10 7.70 -16.92
C THR A 134 19.10 6.31 -16.28
N THR A 135 18.56 6.16 -15.06
CA THR A 135 18.54 4.86 -14.38
C THR A 135 17.44 3.91 -14.85
N HIS A 136 16.40 4.43 -15.52
CA HIS A 136 15.17 3.69 -15.82
C HIS A 136 14.93 3.43 -17.31
N ALA A 137 15.65 4.08 -18.23
CA ALA A 137 15.40 3.99 -19.69
C ALA A 137 16.43 3.16 -20.47
N GLY A 138 16.13 2.82 -21.71
CA GLY A 138 17.01 2.09 -22.64
C GLY A 138 16.91 0.55 -22.57
N MET A 139 16.30 0.04 -21.51
CA MET A 139 16.12 -1.40 -21.27
C MET A 139 14.66 -1.84 -21.40
N THR A 140 14.44 -3.15 -21.41
CA THR A 140 13.10 -3.74 -21.37
C THR A 140 12.51 -3.70 -19.96
N PRO A 141 11.18 -3.77 -19.79
CA PRO A 141 10.53 -3.95 -18.49
C PRO A 141 11.07 -5.13 -17.69
N ASP A 142 11.37 -6.26 -18.34
CA ASP A 142 11.88 -7.46 -17.66
C ASP A 142 13.30 -7.28 -17.13
N GLU A 143 14.17 -6.60 -17.90
CA GLU A 143 15.52 -6.23 -17.45
C GLU A 143 15.46 -5.24 -16.28
N PHE A 144 14.62 -4.20 -16.39
CA PHE A 144 14.41 -3.25 -15.31
C PHE A 144 13.88 -3.92 -14.05
N ARG A 145 12.91 -4.83 -14.18
CA ARG A 145 12.37 -5.63 -13.07
C ARG A 145 13.47 -6.42 -12.36
N ARG A 146 14.37 -7.07 -13.10
CA ARG A 146 15.51 -7.80 -12.49
C ARG A 146 16.42 -6.87 -11.71
N ILE A 147 16.77 -5.71 -12.27
CA ILE A 147 17.60 -4.70 -11.59
C ILE A 147 16.96 -4.26 -10.27
N VAL A 148 15.64 -4.00 -10.27
CA VAL A 148 14.93 -3.64 -9.04
C VAL A 148 14.91 -4.79 -8.04
N LEU A 149 14.64 -6.02 -8.49
CA LEU A 149 14.63 -7.22 -7.63
C LEU A 149 15.99 -7.48 -6.97
N ASP A 150 17.08 -7.35 -7.73
CA ASP A 150 18.45 -7.52 -7.22
C ASP A 150 18.79 -6.44 -6.18
N TRP A 151 18.33 -5.19 -6.41
CA TRP A 151 18.49 -4.10 -5.45
C TRP A 151 17.69 -4.34 -4.17
N VAL A 152 16.37 -4.60 -4.24
CA VAL A 152 15.54 -4.77 -3.04
C VAL A 152 15.95 -5.97 -2.16
N ALA A 153 16.59 -6.99 -2.75
CA ALA A 153 17.09 -8.14 -2.00
C ALA A 153 18.23 -7.76 -1.03
N THR A 154 19.10 -6.82 -1.44
CA THR A 154 20.35 -6.51 -0.74
C THR A 154 20.35 -5.14 -0.08
N ALA A 155 19.62 -4.18 -0.64
CA ALA A 155 19.58 -2.81 -0.17
C ALA A 155 19.02 -2.73 1.27
N ARG A 156 19.60 -1.82 2.04
CA ARG A 156 19.24 -1.57 3.44
C ARG A 156 19.10 -0.07 3.65
N HIS A 157 18.12 0.31 4.45
CA HIS A 157 17.94 1.70 4.83
C HIS A 157 19.13 2.17 5.69
N PRO A 158 19.78 3.31 5.37
CA PRO A 158 21.08 3.66 5.93
C PRO A 158 21.05 3.94 7.44
N LYS A 159 19.94 4.45 7.98
CA LYS A 159 19.80 4.76 9.41
C LYS A 159 19.40 3.56 10.27
N THR A 160 18.57 2.66 9.71
CA THR A 160 17.93 1.58 10.48
C THR A 160 18.58 0.22 10.24
N GLY A 161 19.36 0.08 9.16
CA GLY A 161 19.97 -1.18 8.74
C GLY A 161 18.96 -2.23 8.26
N ARG A 162 17.66 -1.90 8.17
CA ARG A 162 16.61 -2.84 7.76
C ARG A 162 16.52 -2.93 6.24
N PRO A 163 16.14 -4.09 5.66
CA PRO A 163 15.71 -4.15 4.27
C PRO A 163 14.55 -3.18 4.03
N PHE A 164 14.56 -2.44 2.92
CA PHE A 164 13.48 -1.50 2.60
C PHE A 164 12.11 -2.20 2.57
N THR A 165 12.04 -3.41 2.02
CA THR A 165 10.81 -4.25 1.99
C THR A 165 10.37 -4.77 3.36
N ARG A 166 11.16 -4.56 4.42
CA ARG A 166 10.81 -4.83 5.82
C ARG A 166 10.46 -3.57 6.61
N MET A 167 10.52 -2.40 5.98
CA MET A 167 10.07 -1.14 6.54
C MET A 167 8.64 -0.79 6.08
N VAL A 168 7.84 -1.82 5.83
CA VAL A 168 6.40 -1.76 5.55
C VAL A 168 5.60 -1.73 6.84
N PHE A 169 4.43 -1.09 6.83
CA PHE A 169 3.62 -0.96 8.04
C PHE A 169 2.75 -2.19 8.29
N GLN A 170 3.02 -2.91 9.37
CA GLN A 170 2.27 -4.10 9.78
C GLN A 170 0.75 -3.84 9.89
N PRO A 171 0.27 -2.73 10.50
CA PRO A 171 -1.16 -2.40 10.54
C PRO A 171 -1.77 -2.26 9.14
N MET A 172 -1.01 -1.73 8.18
CA MET A 172 -1.50 -1.55 6.81
C MET A 172 -1.51 -2.87 6.01
N LEU A 173 -0.59 -3.80 6.30
CA LEU A 173 -0.67 -5.16 5.76
C LEU A 173 -1.97 -5.86 6.21
N GLU A 174 -2.32 -5.72 7.49
CA GLU A 174 -3.55 -6.27 8.05
C GLU A 174 -4.79 -5.62 7.45
N LEU A 175 -4.75 -4.30 7.22
CA LEU A 175 -5.84 -3.57 6.56
C LEU A 175 -6.05 -4.03 5.12
N LEU A 176 -4.98 -4.21 4.35
CA LEU A 176 -5.03 -4.74 2.99
C LEU A 176 -5.65 -6.14 2.97
N GLU A 177 -5.26 -7.02 3.90
CA GLU A 177 -5.84 -8.36 4.02
C GLU A 177 -7.32 -8.31 4.42
N TYR A 178 -7.66 -7.50 5.43
CA TYR A 178 -9.03 -7.32 5.91
C TYR A 178 -9.97 -6.83 4.79
N LEU A 179 -9.54 -5.85 4.00
CA LEU A 179 -10.32 -5.34 2.87
C LEU A 179 -10.53 -6.42 1.81
N ARG A 180 -9.48 -7.15 1.42
CA ARG A 180 -9.59 -8.25 0.44
C ARG A 180 -10.49 -9.37 0.94
N ALA A 181 -10.41 -9.74 2.23
CA ALA A 181 -11.31 -10.72 2.85
C ALA A 181 -12.78 -10.29 2.80
N ASN A 182 -13.04 -8.98 2.74
CA ASN A 182 -14.38 -8.39 2.59
C ASN A 182 -14.73 -8.03 1.13
N GLY A 183 -13.97 -8.56 0.17
CA GLY A 183 -14.26 -8.47 -1.25
C GLY A 183 -13.85 -7.15 -1.91
N PHE A 184 -13.01 -6.34 -1.27
CA PHE A 184 -12.42 -5.17 -1.93
C PHE A 184 -11.30 -5.58 -2.89
N LYS A 185 -11.12 -4.78 -3.93
CA LYS A 185 -9.90 -4.74 -4.74
C LYS A 185 -9.01 -3.61 -4.21
N THR A 186 -7.79 -3.95 -3.82
CA THR A 186 -6.82 -3.01 -3.23
C THR A 186 -5.81 -2.57 -4.29
N PHE A 187 -5.80 -1.29 -4.63
CA PHE A 187 -4.90 -0.71 -5.61
C PHE A 187 -3.86 0.19 -4.94
N ILE A 188 -2.67 0.27 -5.53
CA ILE A 188 -1.70 1.33 -5.24
C ILE A 188 -1.90 2.47 -6.25
N VAL A 189 -1.83 3.72 -5.78
CA VAL A 189 -1.87 4.96 -6.57
C VAL A 189 -0.82 5.92 -6.00
N SER A 190 0.34 5.98 -6.64
CA SER A 190 1.54 6.59 -6.04
C SER A 190 2.37 7.41 -7.02
N GLY A 191 2.95 8.50 -6.52
CA GLY A 191 3.93 9.29 -7.26
C GLY A 191 5.17 8.49 -7.65
N GLY A 192 5.45 7.38 -6.96
CA GLY A 192 6.52 6.45 -7.28
C GLY A 192 6.38 5.79 -8.67
N GLY A 193 7.50 5.29 -9.18
CA GLY A 193 7.60 4.63 -10.47
C GLY A 193 6.81 3.32 -10.50
N ILE A 194 5.83 3.22 -11.39
CA ILE A 194 4.93 2.08 -11.51
C ILE A 194 5.67 0.74 -11.63
N GLU A 195 6.73 0.68 -12.44
CA GLU A 195 7.50 -0.56 -12.64
C GLU A 195 8.50 -0.85 -11.54
N PHE A 196 8.91 0.16 -10.77
CA PHE A 196 9.71 -0.05 -9.57
C PHE A 196 8.86 -0.78 -8.52
N MET A 197 7.63 -0.32 -8.30
CA MET A 197 6.70 -0.97 -7.38
C MET A 197 6.28 -2.37 -7.86
N ARG A 198 5.84 -2.51 -9.12
CA ARG A 198 5.39 -3.79 -9.71
C ARG A 198 6.39 -4.93 -9.58
N ALA A 199 7.68 -4.62 -9.45
CA ALA A 199 8.72 -5.64 -9.28
C ALA A 199 8.55 -6.46 -7.99
N TRP A 200 8.05 -5.86 -6.90
CA TRP A 200 8.10 -6.46 -5.56
C TRP A 200 6.80 -6.37 -4.74
N VAL A 201 5.92 -5.42 -5.02
CA VAL A 201 4.74 -5.16 -4.16
C VAL A 201 3.74 -6.32 -4.09
N GLN A 202 3.70 -7.18 -5.10
CA GLN A 202 2.83 -8.37 -5.04
C GLN A 202 3.24 -9.32 -3.91
N ASP A 203 4.53 -9.56 -3.74
CA ASP A 203 5.04 -10.50 -2.74
C ASP A 203 4.97 -9.93 -1.32
N VAL A 204 4.93 -8.60 -1.18
CA VAL A 204 4.94 -7.91 0.11
C VAL A 204 3.55 -7.47 0.56
N TYR A 205 2.75 -6.89 -0.34
CA TYR A 205 1.41 -6.35 -0.05
C TYR A 205 0.26 -7.24 -0.52
N GLY A 206 0.54 -8.24 -1.35
CA GLY A 206 -0.50 -9.03 -2.04
C GLY A 206 -1.24 -8.26 -3.12
N ILE A 207 -0.64 -7.18 -3.66
CA ILE A 207 -1.22 -6.33 -4.72
C ILE A 207 -0.57 -6.70 -6.06
N PRO A 208 -1.29 -7.31 -7.01
CA PRO A 208 -0.72 -7.74 -8.28
C PRO A 208 -0.41 -6.54 -9.20
N PRO A 209 0.47 -6.69 -10.22
CA PRO A 209 0.93 -5.60 -11.07
C PRO A 209 -0.17 -4.77 -11.75
N GLU A 210 -1.27 -5.40 -12.15
CA GLU A 210 -2.42 -4.74 -12.76
C GLU A 210 -3.24 -3.88 -11.78
N GLN A 211 -2.96 -3.99 -10.48
CA GLN A 211 -3.53 -3.15 -9.41
C GLN A 211 -2.55 -2.10 -8.89
N VAL A 212 -1.46 -1.86 -9.63
CA VAL A 212 -0.49 -0.80 -9.33
C VAL A 212 -0.63 0.31 -10.37
N VAL A 213 -0.95 1.51 -9.90
CA VAL A 213 -0.94 2.77 -10.63
C VAL A 213 0.20 3.61 -10.08
N GLY A 214 0.96 4.25 -10.97
CA GLY A 214 2.03 5.14 -10.56
C GLY A 214 2.64 5.90 -11.72
N SER A 215 3.63 6.74 -11.41
CA SER A 215 4.38 7.49 -12.41
C SER A 215 5.05 6.56 -13.42
N SER A 216 5.02 6.93 -14.70
CA SER A 216 5.47 6.07 -15.80
C SER A 216 6.25 6.84 -16.86
N ILE A 217 7.13 6.12 -17.54
CA ILE A 217 7.81 6.56 -18.76
C ILE A 217 7.21 5.85 -19.97
N ARG A 218 7.37 6.43 -21.15
CA ARG A 218 6.83 5.82 -22.37
C ARG A 218 7.50 4.49 -22.67
N THR A 219 6.72 3.56 -23.19
CA THR A 219 7.22 2.28 -23.69
C THR A 219 6.97 2.17 -25.18
N LYS A 220 7.97 1.71 -25.92
CA LYS A 220 7.88 1.47 -27.37
C LYS A 220 7.98 -0.02 -27.66
N PHE A 221 7.13 -0.50 -28.56
CA PHE A 221 7.28 -1.82 -29.16
C PHE A 221 8.36 -1.79 -30.25
N GLU A 222 9.28 -2.76 -30.20
CA GLU A 222 10.24 -2.97 -31.28
C GLU A 222 10.63 -4.45 -31.43
N MET A 223 11.29 -4.75 -32.54
CA MET A 223 11.84 -6.08 -32.81
C MET A 223 13.35 -6.04 -32.53
N ARG A 224 13.83 -6.79 -31.54
CA ARG A 224 15.26 -7.02 -31.27
C ARG A 224 15.60 -8.46 -31.60
N ASP A 225 16.54 -8.69 -32.52
CA ASP A 225 16.96 -10.02 -32.97
C ASP A 225 15.78 -10.94 -33.37
N GLY A 226 14.78 -10.35 -34.05
CA GLY A 226 13.58 -11.06 -34.48
C GLY A 226 12.55 -11.36 -33.39
N LYS A 227 12.74 -10.88 -32.16
CA LYS A 227 11.80 -11.04 -31.04
C LYS A 227 11.07 -9.73 -30.69
N PRO A 228 9.76 -9.77 -30.40
CA PRO A 228 9.02 -8.61 -29.94
C PRO A 228 9.44 -8.24 -28.52
N VAL A 229 9.79 -6.98 -28.29
CA VAL A 229 10.09 -6.45 -26.96
C VAL A 229 9.43 -5.11 -26.75
N LEU A 230 9.20 -4.76 -25.49
CA LEU A 230 8.92 -3.39 -25.06
C LEU A 230 10.20 -2.76 -24.57
N VAL A 231 10.41 -1.49 -24.88
CA VAL A 231 11.58 -0.72 -24.48
C VAL A 231 11.15 0.54 -23.78
N ARG A 232 11.74 0.79 -22.63
CA ARG A 232 11.52 1.95 -21.78
C ARG A 232 12.25 3.16 -22.39
N LEU A 233 11.51 4.19 -22.78
CA LEU A 233 12.06 5.41 -23.37
C LEU A 233 12.38 6.45 -22.28
N PRO A 234 13.39 7.30 -22.48
CA PRO A 234 13.72 8.41 -21.56
C PRO A 234 12.73 9.59 -21.75
N GLU A 235 11.43 9.29 -21.67
CA GLU A 235 10.35 10.26 -21.85
C GLU A 235 9.25 9.99 -20.83
N LEU A 236 8.88 11.00 -20.04
CA LEU A 236 7.77 10.92 -19.09
C LEU A 236 6.47 10.63 -19.84
N ASN A 237 5.72 9.63 -19.38
CA ASN A 237 4.40 9.32 -19.89
C ASN A 237 3.30 9.91 -18.99
N PHE A 238 3.44 9.70 -17.68
CA PHE A 238 2.46 10.15 -16.70
C PHE A 238 3.11 10.36 -15.33
N TYR A 239 2.66 11.38 -14.60
CA TYR A 239 3.09 11.67 -13.22
C TYR A 239 1.86 11.51 -12.31
N ASP A 240 1.88 10.50 -11.44
CA ASP A 240 0.72 10.04 -10.67
C ASP A 240 0.73 10.59 -9.24
N ASP A 241 0.72 11.91 -9.10
CA ASP A 241 0.77 12.60 -7.82
C ASP A 241 -0.16 13.83 -7.84
N LYS A 242 -0.67 14.24 -6.67
CA LYS A 242 -1.63 15.34 -6.51
C LYS A 242 -2.86 15.18 -7.43
N GLU A 243 -3.15 16.17 -8.27
CA GLU A 243 -4.21 16.14 -9.28
C GLU A 243 -4.04 14.97 -10.29
N GLY A 244 -2.83 14.45 -10.44
CA GLY A 244 -2.53 13.27 -11.24
C GLY A 244 -3.21 12.01 -10.71
N LYS A 245 -3.31 11.82 -9.39
CA LYS A 245 -3.85 10.58 -8.79
C LYS A 245 -5.30 10.30 -9.23
N PRO A 246 -6.25 11.25 -9.17
CA PRO A 246 -7.59 11.05 -9.74
C PRO A 246 -7.61 10.67 -11.22
N VAL A 247 -6.70 11.24 -12.02
CA VAL A 247 -6.57 10.96 -13.46
C VAL A 247 -6.01 9.54 -13.67
N GLY A 248 -4.99 9.14 -12.91
CA GLY A 248 -4.41 7.80 -12.94
C GLY A 248 -5.46 6.74 -12.58
N ILE A 249 -6.22 6.97 -11.50
CA ILE A 249 -7.38 6.16 -11.12
C ILE A 249 -8.37 6.01 -12.27
N ASN A 250 -8.77 7.12 -12.91
CA ASN A 250 -9.72 7.08 -14.02
C ASN A 250 -9.18 6.28 -15.22
N LEU A 251 -7.91 6.47 -15.58
CA LEU A 251 -7.29 5.83 -16.74
C LEU A 251 -7.06 4.32 -16.54
N HIS A 252 -6.60 3.92 -15.35
CA HIS A 252 -6.18 2.55 -15.08
C HIS A 252 -7.30 1.68 -14.49
N ILE A 253 -8.14 2.25 -13.64
CA ILE A 253 -9.19 1.51 -12.92
C ILE A 253 -10.56 1.71 -13.60
N GLY A 254 -10.81 2.90 -14.16
CA GLY A 254 -12.09 3.24 -14.79
C GLY A 254 -13.27 3.32 -13.83
N ARG A 255 -13.00 3.39 -12.51
CA ARG A 255 -14.01 3.49 -11.44
C ARG A 255 -13.50 4.39 -10.34
N ARG A 256 -14.41 5.21 -9.79
CA ARG A 256 -14.12 5.97 -8.58
C ARG A 256 -14.01 5.00 -7.38
N PRO A 257 -12.97 5.11 -6.54
CA PRO A 257 -12.86 4.34 -5.31
C PRO A 257 -13.99 4.67 -4.34
N ILE A 258 -14.25 3.75 -3.42
CA ILE A 258 -15.13 4.00 -2.26
C ILE A 258 -14.34 4.21 -0.96
N ALA A 259 -13.05 3.83 -0.97
CA ALA A 259 -12.12 4.06 0.13
C ALA A 259 -10.75 4.52 -0.43
N ALA A 260 -10.15 5.51 0.21
CA ALA A 260 -8.82 6.01 -0.14
C ALA A 260 -7.96 6.24 1.11
N PHE A 261 -6.67 5.91 0.99
CA PHE A 261 -5.70 5.95 2.07
C PHE A 261 -4.44 6.67 1.58
N GLY A 262 -3.99 7.66 2.34
CA GLY A 262 -2.80 8.45 2.02
C GLY A 262 -2.09 8.94 3.29
N ASN A 263 -1.08 9.78 3.14
CA ASN A 263 -0.36 10.36 4.28
C ASN A 263 0.10 11.80 4.04
N SER A 264 -0.05 12.34 2.82
CA SER A 264 0.52 13.64 2.46
C SER A 264 -0.46 14.54 1.69
N ASP A 265 -0.07 15.80 1.47
CA ASP A 265 -0.77 16.71 0.56
C ASP A 265 -0.74 16.24 -0.91
N GLY A 266 0.14 15.29 -1.26
CA GLY A 266 0.12 14.58 -2.54
C GLY A 266 -1.12 13.70 -2.74
N ASP A 267 -1.76 13.29 -1.65
CA ASP A 267 -2.98 12.47 -1.66
C ASP A 267 -4.27 13.28 -1.65
N HIS A 268 -4.16 14.59 -1.47
CA HIS A 268 -5.30 15.43 -1.16
C HIS A 268 -6.44 15.28 -2.18
N GLN A 269 -6.11 15.38 -3.47
CA GLN A 269 -7.08 15.27 -4.56
C GLN A 269 -7.60 13.83 -4.74
N MET A 270 -6.80 12.80 -4.43
CA MET A 270 -7.26 11.41 -4.42
C MET A 270 -8.33 11.19 -3.36
N LEU A 271 -8.12 11.72 -2.16
CA LEU A 271 -9.06 11.65 -1.03
C LEU A 271 -10.32 12.47 -1.34
N GLN A 272 -10.18 13.71 -1.80
CA GLN A 272 -11.31 14.55 -2.23
C GLN A 272 -12.16 13.88 -3.31
N TRP A 273 -11.50 13.33 -4.34
CA TRP A 273 -12.20 12.68 -5.44
C TRP A 273 -13.01 11.47 -4.97
N THR A 274 -12.42 10.64 -4.11
CA THR A 274 -13.08 9.48 -3.50
C THR A 274 -14.30 9.93 -2.67
N MET A 275 -14.13 10.92 -1.78
CA MET A 275 -15.16 11.39 -0.87
C MET A 275 -16.32 12.12 -1.55
N ALA A 276 -16.11 12.70 -2.73
CA ALA A 276 -17.16 13.38 -3.50
C ALA A 276 -18.14 12.41 -4.21
N GLY A 277 -18.08 11.10 -3.95
CA GLY A 277 -18.88 10.08 -4.63
C GLY A 277 -20.19 9.77 -3.89
N ASP A 278 -21.19 9.27 -4.61
CA ASP A 278 -22.50 8.95 -4.04
C ASP A 278 -22.49 7.73 -3.10
N GLY A 279 -23.23 7.79 -1.99
CA GLY A 279 -23.27 6.73 -0.98
C GLY A 279 -22.08 6.79 -0.02
N PRO A 280 -21.85 5.76 0.82
CA PRO A 280 -20.80 5.79 1.83
C PRO A 280 -19.41 5.88 1.20
N ARG A 281 -18.58 6.77 1.73
CA ARG A 281 -17.17 6.93 1.34
C ARG A 281 -16.28 6.96 2.56
N PHE A 282 -15.04 6.52 2.36
CA PHE A 282 -14.04 6.48 3.41
C PHE A 282 -12.73 7.11 2.93
N ALA A 283 -12.15 7.94 3.79
CA ALA A 283 -10.84 8.54 3.61
C ALA A 283 -10.07 8.41 4.92
N LEU A 284 -8.80 8.03 4.83
CA LEU A 284 -7.90 7.93 5.97
C LEU A 284 -6.53 8.51 5.63
N LEU A 285 -6.00 9.32 6.55
CA LEU A 285 -4.62 9.81 6.53
C LEU A 285 -3.79 9.11 7.60
N VAL A 286 -2.59 8.65 7.24
CA VAL A 286 -1.56 8.24 8.20
C VAL A 286 -0.81 9.49 8.66
N HIS A 287 -0.90 9.84 9.94
CA HIS A 287 -0.14 10.95 10.53
C HIS A 287 1.08 10.37 11.27
N HIS A 288 2.26 10.67 10.76
CA HIS A 288 3.54 10.24 11.33
C HIS A 288 3.85 11.05 12.59
N THR A 289 3.43 10.54 13.74
CA THR A 289 3.58 11.19 15.05
C THR A 289 4.62 10.50 15.94
N ASP A 290 5.20 9.38 15.48
CA ASP A 290 6.01 8.49 16.31
C ASP A 290 7.52 8.62 16.05
N ALA A 291 8.16 9.54 16.75
CA ALA A 291 9.61 9.76 16.64
C ALA A 291 10.47 8.64 17.26
N GLU A 292 9.88 7.73 18.04
CA GLU A 292 10.62 6.67 18.74
C GLU A 292 10.71 5.39 17.92
N ARG A 293 9.60 4.99 17.31
CA ARG A 293 9.47 3.73 16.54
C ARG A 293 9.57 3.96 15.03
N GLU A 294 9.32 5.18 14.56
CA GLU A 294 9.36 5.61 13.15
C GLU A 294 10.01 7.00 13.05
N TRP A 295 9.33 7.95 12.43
CA TRP A 295 9.64 9.37 12.40
C TRP A 295 8.39 10.17 12.79
N ALA A 296 8.60 11.40 13.28
CA ALA A 296 7.52 12.36 13.49
C ALA A 296 7.69 13.53 12.53
N TYR A 297 6.73 13.74 11.63
CA TYR A 297 6.77 14.80 10.62
C TYR A 297 5.38 15.07 10.03
N ASP A 298 5.13 16.33 9.65
CA ASP A 298 3.92 16.73 8.93
C ASP A 298 4.14 18.01 8.08
N ARG A 299 3.85 19.20 8.61
CA ARG A 299 3.74 20.48 7.88
C ARG A 299 5.08 21.02 7.39
N ASP A 300 6.13 20.82 8.17
CA ASP A 300 7.47 21.34 7.86
C ASP A 300 8.35 20.33 7.09
N SER A 301 7.80 19.16 6.75
CA SER A 301 8.56 18.10 6.07
C SER A 301 8.76 18.42 4.59
N HIS A 302 9.97 18.17 4.08
CA HIS A 302 10.25 18.24 2.64
C HIS A 302 9.84 16.96 1.89
N ILE A 303 9.62 15.86 2.62
CA ILE A 303 9.24 14.54 2.10
C ILE A 303 7.95 14.13 2.81
N GLY A 304 6.90 13.76 2.05
CA GLY A 304 5.61 13.41 2.64
C GLY A 304 4.96 14.56 3.43
N GLN A 305 5.06 15.80 2.94
CA GLN A 305 4.48 16.96 3.63
C GLN A 305 2.98 16.77 3.83
N LEU A 306 2.50 16.94 5.07
CA LEU A 306 1.09 16.83 5.44
C LEU A 306 0.63 18.12 6.11
N ASP A 307 -0.07 18.97 5.35
CA ASP A 307 -0.50 20.30 5.80
C ASP A 307 -1.97 20.54 5.47
N LYS A 308 -2.29 20.74 4.20
CA LYS A 308 -3.66 21.05 3.74
C LYS A 308 -4.59 19.86 3.86
N ALA A 309 -4.12 18.65 3.55
CA ALA A 309 -4.93 17.45 3.65
C ALA A 309 -5.30 17.17 5.12
N LEU A 310 -4.42 17.49 6.08
CA LEU A 310 -4.71 17.36 7.50
C LEU A 310 -5.76 18.36 7.99
N ASP A 311 -5.72 19.60 7.50
CA ASP A 311 -6.75 20.60 7.80
C ASP A 311 -8.11 20.22 7.21
N GLU A 312 -8.13 19.72 5.97
CA GLU A 312 -9.37 19.23 5.38
C GLU A 312 -9.90 17.98 6.08
N ALA A 313 -9.03 17.03 6.48
CA ALA A 313 -9.46 15.85 7.21
C ALA A 313 -10.20 16.22 8.50
N ARG A 314 -9.68 17.21 9.24
CA ARG A 314 -10.32 17.73 10.46
C ARG A 314 -11.65 18.43 10.15
N ALA A 315 -11.73 19.18 9.05
CA ALA A 315 -12.94 19.93 8.67
C ALA A 315 -14.05 19.03 8.09
N SER A 316 -13.66 18.01 7.33
CA SER A 316 -14.55 17.13 6.55
C SER A 316 -14.77 15.76 7.20
N GLY A 317 -14.20 15.52 8.39
CA GLY A 317 -14.39 14.29 9.15
C GLY A 317 -13.71 13.06 8.53
N TRP A 318 -12.60 13.24 7.81
CA TRP A 318 -11.80 12.11 7.37
C TRP A 318 -11.08 11.48 8.57
N SER A 319 -10.84 10.18 8.51
CA SER A 319 -10.10 9.51 9.58
C SER A 319 -8.64 9.94 9.54
N VAL A 320 -8.05 10.21 10.70
CA VAL A 320 -6.61 10.47 10.83
C VAL A 320 -6.07 9.50 11.85
N VAL A 321 -5.06 8.72 11.45
CA VAL A 321 -4.33 7.81 12.31
C VAL A 321 -3.20 8.56 12.96
N ASP A 322 -3.16 8.57 14.29
CA ASP A 322 -1.97 8.95 15.05
C ASP A 322 -1.10 7.70 15.20
N MET A 323 0.00 7.63 14.43
CA MET A 323 0.85 6.44 14.38
C MET A 323 1.36 6.02 15.77
N ALA A 324 1.65 6.98 16.64
CA ALA A 324 2.15 6.72 17.99
C ALA A 324 1.09 6.05 18.88
N SER A 325 -0.15 6.53 18.86
CA SER A 325 -1.21 6.01 19.74
C SER A 325 -2.02 4.86 19.13
N ASP A 326 -2.22 4.85 17.82
CA ASP A 326 -3.20 3.98 17.17
C ASP A 326 -2.59 2.68 16.65
N TRP A 327 -1.27 2.62 16.48
CA TRP A 327 -0.58 1.41 16.05
C TRP A 327 0.20 0.77 17.20
N GLY A 328 -0.17 -0.46 17.55
CA GLY A 328 0.55 -1.28 18.54
C GLY A 328 1.90 -1.78 18.03
N GLN A 329 2.05 -1.87 16.71
CA GLN A 329 3.27 -2.28 16.02
C GLN A 329 3.45 -1.46 14.74
N ILE A 330 4.68 -1.03 14.44
CA ILE A 330 4.98 -0.31 13.19
C ILE A 330 5.36 -1.29 12.09
N TYR A 331 6.46 -2.02 12.25
CA TYR A 331 7.00 -2.92 11.22
C TYR A 331 6.78 -4.40 11.56
N PRO A 332 6.63 -5.30 10.56
CA PRO A 332 6.63 -6.74 10.81
C PRO A 332 7.93 -7.19 11.48
N GLN A 333 7.87 -8.33 12.19
CA GLN A 333 9.04 -8.93 12.85
C GLN A 333 10.05 -9.50 11.84
#